data_AF-A0A1L3GM51-F1
#
_entry.id   AF-A0A1L3GM51-F1
#
_cell.length_a   1.000
_cell.length_b   1.000
_cell.length_c   1.000
_cell.angle_alpha   90.00
_cell.angle_beta   90.00
_cell.angle_gamma   90.00
#
_symmetry.space_group_name_H-M   'P 1'
#
loop_
_entity.id
_entity.type
_entity.pdbx_description
1 polymer ?
#
loop_
_entity_poly.entity_id
_entity_poly.type
_entity_poly.pdbx_seq_one_letter_code
_entity_poly.pdbx_strand_id
1 'polypeptide(L)'
;MKSFVCLLTVMMLVLTTLPAFSAEKNELVVYSARKEHLIKPLFDAYTDATGVKIRYITDKAGPLLQRLKAEGEHTQADLLITVDAGNLWHAANEGLLEQIDSSILKTNVPEALRDPQGRWFGLSKRCRTIVYSTERIDPAELTTYEALGEEQWKGRLLLRTAKKVYNQSLVAMLIAEHGEAKTEKIVRSWVANLAAAPFSNDTKTMEAILAGQGDVAVVNTYYFGRLQKKNSDLKLALFWPNQKTSGVHVNVSGAGVVKASKNQEAATRFLEWLSSAEAQNLFADANMEYPVNPAVKANDQVAAWGAFKGNEMNLAKAGELQAAAIKLMDRAGYR
;
A
#
# COMPACT_ATOMS: atom_id res chain seq x y z
N MET A 1 -40.42 89.56 13.89
CA MET A 1 -39.61 88.74 14.80
C MET A 1 -39.65 87.31 14.28
N LYS A 2 -38.48 86.76 13.92
CA LYS A 2 -38.33 85.55 13.09
C LYS A 2 -38.31 84.28 13.95
N SER A 3 -39.03 83.26 13.49
CA SER A 3 -39.17 81.92 14.07
C SER A 3 -37.85 81.13 14.01
N PHE A 4 -37.52 80.45 15.11
CA PHE A 4 -36.40 79.49 15.20
C PHE A 4 -36.86 78.10 14.79
N VAL A 5 -36.26 77.55 13.73
CA VAL A 5 -36.40 76.15 13.30
C VAL A 5 -35.23 75.37 13.89
N CYS A 6 -35.52 74.35 14.69
CA CYS A 6 -34.55 73.45 15.30
C CYS A 6 -34.30 72.28 14.34
N LEU A 7 -33.11 72.17 13.76
CA LEU A 7 -32.73 71.08 12.85
C LEU A 7 -32.14 69.93 13.67
N LEU A 8 -32.88 68.83 13.82
CA LEU A 8 -32.34 67.55 14.32
C LEU A 8 -31.53 66.88 13.20
N THR A 9 -30.23 66.67 13.43
CA THR A 9 -29.37 65.88 12.55
C THR A 9 -29.40 64.42 13.00
N VAL A 10 -30.09 63.55 12.27
CA VAL A 10 -30.06 62.10 12.48
C VAL A 10 -28.87 61.53 11.70
N MET A 11 -27.82 61.11 12.42
CA MET A 11 -26.64 60.46 11.83
C MET A 11 -26.92 58.95 11.73
N MET A 12 -27.22 58.49 10.51
CA MET A 12 -27.51 57.08 10.21
C MET A 12 -26.18 56.30 10.11
N LEU A 13 -25.90 55.46 11.11
CA LEU A 13 -24.73 54.59 11.15
C LEU A 13 -24.97 53.37 10.25
N VAL A 14 -24.37 53.37 9.06
CA VAL A 14 -24.38 52.21 8.15
C VAL A 14 -23.40 51.18 8.70
N LEU A 15 -23.92 50.13 9.34
CA LEU A 15 -23.14 48.98 9.79
C LEU A 15 -22.87 48.08 8.58
N THR A 16 -21.72 48.26 7.93
CA THR A 16 -21.27 47.37 6.86
C THR A 16 -20.85 46.04 7.47
N THR A 17 -21.71 45.03 7.40
CA THR A 17 -21.38 43.63 7.71
C THR A 17 -20.47 43.09 6.61
N LEU A 18 -19.16 43.12 6.82
CA LEU A 18 -18.22 42.35 6.02
C LEU A 18 -18.55 40.86 6.18
N PRO A 19 -18.73 40.08 5.10
CA PRO A 19 -18.84 38.64 5.21
C PRO A 19 -17.52 38.13 5.81
N ALA A 20 -17.60 37.53 6.99
CA ALA A 20 -16.49 36.77 7.55
C ALA A 20 -16.20 35.62 6.58
N PHE A 21 -15.19 35.79 5.73
CA PHE A 21 -14.52 34.65 5.11
C PHE A 21 -14.02 33.79 6.27
N SER A 22 -14.73 32.71 6.55
CA SER A 22 -14.23 31.65 7.41
C SER A 22 -12.89 31.25 6.81
N ALA A 23 -11.79 31.54 7.49
CA ALA A 23 -10.49 31.05 7.09
C ALA A 23 -10.59 29.54 7.05
N GLU A 24 -10.67 28.95 5.85
CA GLU A 24 -10.51 27.52 5.68
C GLU A 24 -9.25 27.13 6.43
N LYS A 25 -9.37 26.14 7.32
CA LYS A 25 -8.18 25.57 7.93
C LYS A 25 -7.33 25.02 6.79
N ASN A 26 -6.25 25.72 6.48
CA ASN A 26 -5.29 25.31 5.46
C ASN A 26 -4.40 24.19 6.02
N GLU A 27 -5.04 23.13 6.50
CA GLU A 27 -4.43 22.00 7.18
C GLU A 27 -5.24 20.72 6.92
N LEU A 28 -4.53 19.64 6.58
CA LEU A 28 -5.07 18.28 6.50
C LEU A 28 -4.49 17.40 7.60
N VAL A 29 -5.30 16.49 8.14
CA VAL A 29 -4.85 15.48 9.09
C VAL A 29 -4.77 14.11 8.42
N VAL A 30 -3.59 13.49 8.45
CA VAL A 30 -3.33 12.20 7.81
C VAL A 30 -3.06 11.12 8.85
N TYR A 31 -3.85 10.05 8.84
CA TYR A 31 -3.53 8.83 9.59
C TYR A 31 -2.75 7.90 8.68
N SER A 32 -1.52 7.55 9.06
CA SER A 32 -0.61 6.80 8.20
C SER A 32 -0.05 5.55 8.86
N ALA A 33 -0.25 4.38 8.23
CA ALA A 33 0.35 3.13 8.67
C ALA A 33 1.83 2.97 8.25
N ARG A 34 2.41 4.00 7.63
CA ARG A 34 3.83 4.03 7.24
C ARG A 34 4.66 4.71 8.32
N LYS A 35 5.96 4.41 8.34
CA LYS A 35 6.90 5.04 9.27
C LYS A 35 7.11 6.49 8.88
N GLU A 36 7.22 7.36 9.87
CA GLU A 36 7.35 8.81 9.70
C GLU A 36 8.43 9.23 8.70
N HIS A 37 9.64 8.67 8.82
CA HIS A 37 10.74 8.98 7.90
C HIS A 37 10.47 8.64 6.42
N LEU A 38 9.44 7.83 6.13
CA LEU A 38 9.02 7.46 4.76
C LEU A 38 7.90 8.36 4.21
N ILE A 39 7.29 9.22 5.03
CA ILE A 39 6.13 10.04 4.65
C ILE A 39 6.34 11.53 4.92
N LYS A 40 7.17 11.89 5.91
CA LYS A 40 7.40 13.30 6.22
C LYS A 40 7.96 14.10 5.04
N PRO A 41 8.97 13.62 4.27
CA PRO A 41 9.46 14.37 3.12
C PRO A 41 8.40 14.63 2.04
N LEU A 42 7.47 13.68 1.88
CA LEU A 42 6.34 13.81 0.96
C LEU A 42 5.36 14.88 1.42
N PHE A 43 5.08 14.92 2.73
CA PHE A 43 4.20 15.93 3.32
C PHE A 43 4.82 17.32 3.28
N ASP A 44 6.11 17.44 3.59
CA ASP A 44 6.85 18.70 3.50
C ASP A 44 6.82 19.24 2.06
N ALA A 45 7.08 18.39 1.05
CA ALA A 45 7.02 18.78 -0.36
C ALA A 45 5.63 19.28 -0.80
N TYR A 46 4.55 18.62 -0.33
CA TYR A 46 3.20 19.09 -0.61
C TYR A 46 2.91 20.44 0.05
N THR A 47 3.33 20.62 1.30
CA THR A 47 3.19 21.89 2.02
C THR A 47 3.96 23.01 1.34
N ASP A 48 5.19 22.75 0.87
CA ASP A 48 6.00 23.75 0.16
C ASP A 48 5.36 24.13 -1.18
N ALA A 49 4.78 23.17 -1.90
CA ALA A 49 4.16 23.40 -3.21
C ALA A 49 2.80 24.13 -3.12
N THR A 50 2.05 23.94 -2.03
CA THR A 50 0.63 24.36 -1.96
C THR A 50 0.30 25.31 -0.81
N GLY A 51 1.18 25.40 0.19
CA GLY A 51 0.93 26.08 1.47
C GLY A 51 0.02 25.29 2.43
N VAL A 52 -0.55 24.14 2.02
CA VAL A 52 -1.42 23.32 2.88
C VAL A 52 -0.58 22.56 3.90
N LYS A 53 -0.83 22.78 5.20
CA LYS A 53 -0.11 22.08 6.26
C LYS A 53 -0.60 20.65 6.40
N ILE A 54 0.31 19.69 6.59
CA ILE A 54 -0.05 18.31 6.91
C ILE A 54 0.28 18.00 8.36
N ARG A 55 -0.74 17.74 9.17
CA ARG A 55 -0.58 17.06 10.47
C ARG A 55 -0.78 15.57 10.27
N TYR A 56 -0.05 14.75 11.02
CA TYR A 56 -0.18 13.31 10.86
C TYR A 56 -0.02 12.54 12.17
N ILE A 57 -0.61 11.34 12.17
CA ILE A 57 -0.45 10.33 13.23
C ILE A 57 0.01 9.04 12.56
N THR A 58 1.07 8.43 13.09
CA THR A 58 1.55 7.13 12.61
C THR A 58 1.32 6.04 13.63
N ASP A 59 0.79 4.90 13.19
CA ASP A 59 0.70 3.67 13.98
C ASP A 59 0.62 2.46 13.04
N LYS A 60 0.32 1.26 13.53
CA LYS A 60 0.04 0.08 12.71
C LYS A 60 -1.35 0.20 12.07
N ALA A 61 -1.53 -0.45 10.92
CA ALA A 61 -2.79 -0.42 10.16
C ALA A 61 -4.02 -0.80 10.99
N GLY A 62 -3.95 -1.89 11.77
CA GLY A 62 -5.07 -2.36 12.61
C GLY A 62 -5.49 -1.33 13.67
N PRO A 63 -4.59 -0.86 14.56
CA PRO A 63 -4.87 0.22 15.49
C PRO A 63 -5.41 1.50 14.85
N LEU A 64 -4.85 1.96 13.72
CA LEU A 64 -5.38 3.13 13.02
C LEU A 64 -6.80 2.93 12.50
N LEU A 65 -7.10 1.75 11.96
CA LEU A 65 -8.44 1.41 11.50
C LEU A 65 -9.44 1.41 12.65
N GLN A 66 -9.08 0.81 13.79
CA GLN A 66 -9.93 0.79 14.98
C GLN A 66 -10.11 2.20 15.56
N ARG A 67 -9.06 3.02 15.55
CA ARG A 67 -9.13 4.42 15.96
C ARG A 67 -10.10 5.20 15.07
N LEU A 68 -9.95 5.10 13.75
CA LEU A 68 -10.81 5.79 12.79
C LEU A 68 -12.28 5.40 12.98
N LYS A 69 -12.54 4.10 13.19
CA LYS A 69 -13.88 3.58 13.51
C LYS A 69 -14.42 4.11 14.83
N ALA A 70 -13.60 4.15 15.88
CA ALA A 70 -14.01 4.62 17.20
C ALA A 70 -14.28 6.14 17.23
N GLU A 71 -13.53 6.92 16.46
CA GLU A 71 -13.75 8.36 16.32
C GLU A 71 -15.00 8.69 15.49
N GLY A 72 -15.37 7.83 14.52
CA GLY A 72 -16.60 7.95 13.74
C GLY A 72 -16.74 9.31 13.05
N GLU A 73 -17.92 9.92 13.13
CA GLU A 73 -18.19 11.24 12.55
C GLU A 73 -17.39 12.39 13.18
N HIS A 74 -16.76 12.15 14.33
CA HIS A 74 -15.94 13.12 15.06
C HIS A 74 -14.45 12.99 14.78
N THR A 75 -14.03 12.07 13.90
CA THR A 75 -12.62 11.97 13.51
C THR A 75 -12.13 13.28 12.93
N GLN A 76 -10.89 13.63 13.27
CA GLN A 76 -10.19 14.74 12.63
C GLN A 76 -9.47 14.28 11.36
N ALA A 77 -9.38 12.98 11.09
CA ALA A 77 -8.64 12.46 9.95
C ALA A 77 -9.32 12.84 8.63
N ASP A 78 -8.52 13.35 7.70
CA ASP A 78 -8.91 13.67 6.33
C ASP A 78 -8.49 12.57 5.35
N LEU A 79 -7.35 11.94 5.59
CA LEU A 79 -6.80 10.89 4.75
C LEU A 79 -6.33 9.70 5.59
N LEU A 80 -6.59 8.48 5.09
CA LEU A 80 -5.97 7.26 5.58
C LEU A 80 -4.93 6.79 4.56
N ILE A 81 -3.66 6.75 4.95
CA ILE A 81 -2.59 6.09 4.20
C ILE A 81 -2.27 4.76 4.87
N THR A 82 -2.29 3.66 4.13
CA THR A 82 -1.93 2.35 4.69
C THR A 82 -1.15 1.50 3.69
N VAL A 83 -0.76 0.31 4.14
CA VAL A 83 -0.10 -0.70 3.32
C VAL A 83 -1.04 -1.88 3.14
N ASP A 84 -0.91 -2.57 2.00
CA ASP A 84 -1.72 -3.71 1.62
C ASP A 84 -3.16 -3.35 1.20
N ALA A 85 -3.54 -3.78 0.00
CA ALA A 85 -4.89 -3.58 -0.54
C ALA A 85 -5.97 -4.23 0.32
N GLY A 86 -5.67 -5.31 1.05
CA GLY A 86 -6.62 -5.91 1.98
C GLY A 86 -7.01 -4.96 3.12
N ASN A 87 -6.05 -4.18 3.66
CA ASN A 87 -6.34 -3.20 4.70
C ASN A 87 -7.19 -2.03 4.17
N LEU A 88 -6.90 -1.57 2.94
CA LEU A 88 -7.68 -0.53 2.26
C LEU A 88 -9.12 -1.00 2.00
N TRP A 89 -9.27 -2.23 1.52
CA TRP A 89 -10.57 -2.85 1.30
C TRP A 89 -11.37 -2.95 2.60
N HIS A 90 -10.77 -3.38 3.71
CA HIS A 90 -11.45 -3.42 5.01
C HIS A 90 -11.91 -2.03 5.46
N ALA A 91 -11.06 -1.01 5.34
CA ALA A 91 -11.44 0.36 5.65
C ALA A 91 -12.64 0.85 4.82
N ALA A 92 -12.63 0.55 3.51
CA ALA A 92 -13.73 0.89 2.62
C ALA A 92 -15.02 0.11 2.93
N ASN A 93 -14.91 -1.18 3.25
CA ASN A 93 -16.06 -2.04 3.55
C ASN A 93 -16.68 -1.76 4.92
N GLU A 94 -15.90 -1.22 5.86
CA GLU A 94 -16.39 -0.65 7.13
C GLU A 94 -17.01 0.74 6.95
N GLY A 95 -17.09 1.27 5.72
CA GLY A 95 -17.72 2.55 5.41
C GLY A 95 -16.91 3.77 5.85
N LEU A 96 -15.59 3.62 6.06
CA LEU A 96 -14.74 4.69 6.58
C LEU A 96 -14.12 5.58 5.50
N LEU A 97 -14.17 5.14 4.24
CA LEU A 97 -13.57 5.84 3.10
C LEU A 97 -14.65 6.41 2.17
N GLU A 98 -14.42 7.61 1.67
CA GLU A 98 -15.29 8.31 0.73
C GLU A 98 -15.14 7.77 -0.69
N GLN A 99 -16.22 7.79 -1.47
CA GLN A 99 -16.16 7.48 -2.90
C GLN A 99 -15.67 8.70 -3.68
N ILE A 100 -14.54 8.56 -4.37
CA ILE A 100 -13.94 9.63 -5.17
C ILE A 100 -14.06 9.29 -6.65
N ASP A 101 -14.65 10.20 -7.42
CA ASP A 101 -14.62 10.20 -8.87
C ASP A 101 -13.67 11.27 -9.40
N SER A 102 -12.42 10.88 -9.66
CA SER A 102 -11.38 11.77 -10.20
C SER A 102 -10.80 11.18 -11.48
N SER A 103 -10.82 11.96 -12.56
CA SER A 103 -10.17 11.62 -13.82
C SER A 103 -8.65 11.50 -13.66
N ILE A 104 -8.05 12.37 -12.83
CA ILE A 104 -6.61 12.36 -12.52
C ILE A 104 -6.23 11.01 -11.88
N LEU A 105 -6.97 10.58 -10.85
CA LEU A 105 -6.70 9.30 -10.19
C LEU A 105 -6.95 8.11 -11.11
N LYS A 106 -8.00 8.15 -11.94
CA LYS A 106 -8.28 7.09 -12.93
C LYS A 106 -7.19 6.96 -13.99
N THR A 107 -6.57 8.07 -14.40
CA THR A 107 -5.44 8.09 -15.34
C THR A 107 -4.14 7.66 -14.68
N ASN A 108 -3.85 8.17 -13.48
CA ASN A 108 -2.57 7.95 -12.81
C ASN A 108 -2.49 6.60 -12.08
N VAL A 109 -3.62 5.97 -11.74
CA VAL A 109 -3.64 4.71 -11.00
C VAL A 109 -4.34 3.63 -11.83
N PRO A 110 -3.61 2.61 -12.31
CA PRO A 110 -4.17 1.52 -13.09
C PRO A 110 -5.36 0.86 -12.39
N GLU A 111 -6.35 0.40 -13.15
CA GLU A 111 -7.59 -0.18 -12.62
C GLU A 111 -7.34 -1.33 -11.63
N ALA A 112 -6.35 -2.18 -11.90
CA ALA A 112 -5.98 -3.28 -11.00
C ALA A 112 -5.51 -2.82 -9.61
N LEU A 113 -5.04 -1.56 -9.48
CA LEU A 113 -4.39 -1.01 -8.30
C LEU A 113 -5.27 0.02 -7.54
N ARG A 114 -6.56 0.11 -7.87
CA ARG A 114 -7.54 0.97 -7.19
C ARG A 114 -8.84 0.23 -6.93
N ASP A 115 -9.63 0.77 -6.00
CA ASP A 115 -10.97 0.26 -5.72
C ASP A 115 -11.88 0.46 -6.95
N PRO A 116 -12.66 -0.56 -7.37
CA PRO A 116 -13.64 -0.40 -8.42
C PRO A 116 -14.70 0.67 -8.13
N GLN A 117 -14.96 0.95 -6.84
CA GLN A 117 -15.91 1.99 -6.40
C GLN A 117 -15.21 3.31 -6.06
N GLY A 118 -13.91 3.46 -6.34
CA GLY A 118 -13.19 4.72 -6.16
C GLY A 118 -12.96 5.13 -4.69
N ARG A 119 -13.02 4.19 -3.74
CA ARG A 119 -12.83 4.51 -2.30
C ARG A 119 -11.37 4.53 -1.84
N TRP A 120 -10.48 3.89 -2.59
CA TRP A 120 -9.05 3.89 -2.33
C TRP A 120 -8.24 3.71 -3.62
N PHE A 121 -7.00 4.18 -3.58
CA PHE A 121 -6.09 4.20 -4.71
C PHE A 121 -4.68 3.80 -4.26
N GLY A 122 -3.99 2.99 -5.06
CA GLY A 122 -2.58 2.72 -4.87
C GLY A 122 -1.73 3.98 -5.02
N LEU A 123 -0.65 4.06 -4.26
CA LEU A 123 0.36 5.14 -4.26
C LEU A 123 1.77 4.61 -4.53
N SER A 124 2.04 3.34 -4.28
CA SER A 124 3.25 2.66 -4.74
C SER A 124 2.93 1.18 -4.84
N LYS A 125 3.64 0.46 -5.71
CA LYS A 125 3.52 -0.99 -5.85
C LYS A 125 4.78 -1.70 -5.37
N ARG A 126 4.59 -2.82 -4.69
CA ARG A 126 5.62 -3.79 -4.30
C ARG A 126 5.31 -5.12 -4.96
N CYS A 127 6.34 -5.88 -5.28
CA CYS A 127 6.18 -7.24 -5.78
C CYS A 127 6.53 -8.22 -4.70
N ARG A 128 5.66 -9.21 -4.47
CA ARG A 128 5.95 -10.34 -3.59
C ARG A 128 6.41 -11.49 -4.45
N THR A 129 7.71 -11.69 -4.55
CA THR A 129 8.34 -12.52 -5.58
C THR A 129 9.24 -13.58 -4.97
N ILE A 130 9.76 -14.46 -5.81
CA ILE A 130 10.72 -15.49 -5.39
C ILE A 130 12.11 -14.83 -5.24
N VAL A 131 12.80 -15.14 -4.15
CA VAL A 131 14.23 -14.86 -3.96
C VAL A 131 14.96 -16.19 -3.80
N TYR A 132 16.15 -16.31 -4.37
CA TYR A 132 16.91 -17.55 -4.38
C TYR A 132 18.41 -17.32 -4.19
N SER A 133 19.12 -18.36 -3.76
CA SER A 133 20.58 -18.38 -3.69
C SER A 133 21.20 -18.48 -5.08
N THR A 134 22.00 -17.48 -5.48
CA THR A 134 22.70 -17.51 -6.78
C THR A 134 23.83 -18.53 -6.83
N GLU A 135 24.22 -19.09 -5.68
CA GLU A 135 25.28 -20.11 -5.59
C GLU A 135 24.74 -21.54 -5.72
N ARG A 136 23.42 -21.74 -5.57
CA ARG A 136 22.82 -23.08 -5.42
C ARG A 136 21.62 -23.36 -6.32
N ILE A 137 21.10 -22.35 -7.01
CA ILE A 137 19.92 -22.46 -7.87
C ILE A 137 20.24 -21.89 -9.24
N ASP A 138 19.97 -22.68 -10.28
CA ASP A 138 19.85 -22.16 -11.64
C ASP A 138 18.45 -21.51 -11.78
N PRO A 139 18.34 -20.23 -12.19
CA PRO A 139 17.04 -19.60 -12.42
C PRO A 139 16.14 -20.35 -13.41
N ALA A 140 16.68 -21.23 -14.28
CA ALA A 140 15.89 -22.08 -15.16
C ALA A 140 15.04 -23.13 -14.42
N GLU A 141 15.38 -23.46 -13.16
CA GLU A 141 14.59 -24.35 -12.29
C GLU A 141 13.33 -23.66 -11.74
N LEU A 142 13.31 -22.32 -11.73
CA LEU A 142 12.22 -21.52 -11.18
C LEU A 142 11.17 -21.20 -12.25
N THR A 143 9.89 -21.29 -11.88
CA THR A 143 8.79 -21.03 -12.83
C THR A 143 7.65 -20.24 -12.19
N THR A 144 6.91 -20.85 -11.26
CA THR A 144 5.69 -20.26 -10.68
C THR A 144 5.68 -20.37 -9.15
N TYR A 145 4.78 -19.66 -8.50
CA TYR A 145 4.57 -19.83 -7.05
C TYR A 145 4.14 -21.26 -6.71
N GLU A 146 3.26 -21.84 -7.54
CA GLU A 146 2.73 -23.20 -7.35
C GLU A 146 3.84 -24.24 -7.41
N ALA A 147 4.81 -24.06 -8.30
CA ALA A 147 5.93 -24.97 -8.49
C ALA A 147 6.82 -25.10 -7.25
N LEU A 148 6.83 -24.13 -6.33
CA LEU A 148 7.55 -24.24 -5.04
C LEU A 148 7.05 -25.42 -4.17
N GLY A 149 5.91 -26.00 -4.50
CA GLY A 149 5.35 -27.20 -3.87
C GLY A 149 5.81 -28.52 -4.48
N GLU A 150 6.62 -28.52 -5.53
CA GLU A 150 7.12 -29.73 -6.19
C GLU A 150 8.23 -30.42 -5.37
N GLU A 151 8.43 -31.72 -5.57
CA GLU A 151 9.37 -32.54 -4.76
C GLU A 151 10.82 -32.00 -4.78
N GLN A 152 11.23 -31.35 -5.87
CA GLN A 152 12.56 -30.74 -6.01
C GLN A 152 12.85 -29.62 -4.98
N TRP A 153 11.82 -29.06 -4.35
CA TRP A 153 11.93 -28.00 -3.33
C TRP A 153 11.83 -28.51 -1.90
N LYS A 154 11.68 -29.82 -1.71
CA LYS A 154 11.53 -30.43 -0.39
C LYS A 154 12.76 -30.20 0.48
N GLY A 155 12.55 -29.57 1.63
CA GLY A 155 13.63 -29.18 2.53
C GLY A 155 14.50 -28.03 2.01
N ARG A 156 14.01 -27.27 1.02
CA ARG A 156 14.73 -26.14 0.40
C ARG A 156 13.94 -24.83 0.45
N LEU A 157 12.62 -24.89 0.62
CA LEU A 157 11.76 -23.71 0.68
C LEU A 157 11.79 -23.08 2.09
N LEU A 158 12.03 -21.76 2.13
CA LEU A 158 11.88 -20.96 3.33
C LEU A 158 10.72 -19.98 3.18
N LEU A 159 9.91 -19.87 4.20
CA LEU A 159 8.78 -18.93 4.24
C LEU A 159 8.79 -18.12 5.52
N ARG A 160 8.03 -17.03 5.53
CA ARG A 160 7.69 -16.31 6.76
C ARG A 160 6.30 -16.69 7.24
N THR A 161 5.98 -16.37 8.49
CA THR A 161 4.68 -16.72 9.08
C THR A 161 3.46 -16.27 8.27
N ALA A 162 2.43 -17.13 8.24
CA ALA A 162 1.11 -16.86 7.63
C ALA A 162 0.35 -15.70 8.30
N LYS A 163 0.72 -15.30 9.52
CA LYS A 163 0.10 -14.19 10.28
C LYS A 163 0.32 -12.81 9.66
N LYS A 164 1.10 -12.72 8.57
CA LYS A 164 1.50 -11.46 7.96
C LYS A 164 0.67 -11.20 6.72
N VAL A 165 0.13 -9.99 6.64
CA VAL A 165 -0.81 -9.55 5.60
C VAL A 165 -0.30 -9.82 4.18
N TYR A 166 1.01 -9.76 3.94
CA TYR A 166 1.58 -10.04 2.61
C TYR A 166 1.35 -11.47 2.14
N ASN A 167 1.42 -12.45 3.04
CA ASN A 167 1.10 -13.85 2.73
C ASN A 167 -0.41 -14.06 2.61
N GLN A 168 -1.19 -13.39 3.47
CA GLN A 168 -2.66 -13.44 3.41
C GLN A 168 -3.15 -12.94 2.05
N SER A 169 -2.61 -11.82 1.56
CA SER A 169 -2.97 -11.23 0.27
C SER A 169 -2.47 -12.08 -0.90
N LEU A 170 -1.25 -12.64 -0.85
CA LEU A 170 -0.79 -13.58 -1.89
C LEU A 170 -1.72 -14.80 -1.99
N VAL A 171 -2.05 -15.43 -0.85
CA VAL A 171 -2.94 -16.60 -0.83
C VAL A 171 -4.36 -16.22 -1.23
N ALA A 172 -4.86 -15.05 -0.85
CA ALA A 172 -6.16 -14.55 -1.30
C ALA A 172 -6.22 -14.39 -2.83
N MET A 173 -5.15 -13.87 -3.44
CA MET A 173 -5.05 -13.78 -4.90
C MET A 173 -4.94 -15.16 -5.57
N LEU A 174 -4.26 -16.12 -4.94
CA LEU A 174 -4.26 -17.51 -5.42
C LEU A 174 -5.66 -18.15 -5.32
N ILE A 175 -6.43 -17.86 -4.27
CA ILE A 175 -7.84 -18.30 -4.18
C ILE A 175 -8.66 -17.70 -5.32
N ALA A 176 -8.46 -16.41 -5.62
CA ALA A 176 -9.15 -15.77 -6.73
C ALA A 176 -8.79 -16.37 -8.09
N GLU A 177 -7.54 -16.79 -8.28
CA GLU A 177 -7.04 -17.37 -9.54
C GLU A 177 -7.43 -18.84 -9.71
N HIS A 178 -7.32 -19.64 -8.65
CA HIS A 178 -7.38 -21.10 -8.71
C HIS A 178 -8.58 -21.72 -8.00
N GLY A 179 -9.32 -20.92 -7.24
CA GLY A 179 -10.30 -21.40 -6.28
C GLY A 179 -9.66 -21.95 -4.99
N GLU A 180 -10.49 -22.07 -3.94
CA GLU A 180 -10.04 -22.43 -2.60
C GLU A 180 -9.40 -23.83 -2.55
N ALA A 181 -10.03 -24.84 -3.18
CA ALA A 181 -9.59 -26.23 -3.12
C ALA A 181 -8.20 -26.46 -3.76
N LYS A 182 -7.93 -25.82 -4.91
CA LYS A 182 -6.62 -25.91 -5.57
C LYS A 182 -5.57 -25.12 -4.81
N THR A 183 -5.93 -23.95 -4.28
CA THR A 183 -5.03 -23.14 -3.45
C THR A 183 -4.63 -23.87 -2.17
N GLU A 184 -5.54 -24.61 -1.53
CA GLU A 184 -5.21 -25.38 -0.34
C GLU A 184 -4.17 -26.46 -0.63
N LYS A 185 -4.29 -27.14 -1.78
CA LYS A 185 -3.28 -28.11 -2.24
C LYS A 185 -1.92 -27.46 -2.44
N ILE A 186 -1.88 -26.28 -3.07
CA ILE A 186 -0.64 -25.50 -3.28
C ILE A 186 0.00 -25.11 -1.94
N VAL A 187 -0.78 -24.57 -1.01
CA VAL A 187 -0.23 -24.13 0.30
C VAL A 187 0.24 -25.33 1.13
N ARG A 188 -0.47 -26.47 1.09
CA ARG A 188 -0.04 -27.69 1.78
C ARG A 188 1.28 -28.22 1.21
N SER A 189 1.45 -28.20 -0.12
CA SER A 189 2.71 -28.64 -0.73
C SER A 189 3.87 -27.70 -0.40
N TRP A 190 3.65 -26.39 -0.28
CA TRP A 190 4.66 -25.48 0.26
C TRP A 190 5.06 -25.84 1.69
N VAL A 191 4.08 -26.09 2.57
CA VAL A 191 4.35 -26.46 3.97
C VAL A 191 5.13 -27.77 4.06
N ALA A 192 4.82 -28.76 3.22
CA ALA A 192 5.54 -30.03 3.14
C ALA A 192 7.00 -29.87 2.68
N ASN A 193 7.31 -28.78 1.97
CA ASN A 193 8.64 -28.49 1.43
C ASN A 193 9.51 -27.58 2.31
N LEU A 194 9.00 -27.13 3.45
CA LEU A 194 9.73 -26.22 4.33
C LEU A 194 11.05 -26.83 4.84
N ALA A 195 12.15 -26.09 4.67
CA ALA A 195 13.44 -26.45 5.26
C ALA A 195 13.54 -26.09 6.75
N ALA A 196 12.76 -25.10 7.18
CA ALA A 196 12.70 -24.62 8.55
C ALA A 196 11.30 -24.08 8.88
N ALA A 197 11.00 -23.95 10.18
CA ALA A 197 9.77 -23.30 10.61
C ALA A 197 9.67 -21.85 10.08
N PRO A 198 8.46 -21.34 9.77
CA PRO A 198 8.32 -20.02 9.16
C PRO A 198 8.95 -18.89 9.98
N PHE A 199 9.72 -18.03 9.31
CA PHE A 199 10.43 -16.90 9.93
C PHE A 199 9.50 -15.74 10.28
N SER A 200 9.94 -14.86 11.18
CA SER A 200 9.14 -13.69 11.59
C SER A 200 9.00 -12.60 10.48
N ASN A 201 9.98 -12.49 9.58
CA ASN A 201 10.03 -11.46 8.52
C ASN A 201 10.92 -11.84 7.32
N ASP A 202 10.71 -11.17 6.19
CA ASP A 202 11.40 -11.40 4.91
C ASP A 202 12.93 -11.25 5.00
N THR A 203 13.44 -10.31 5.80
CA THR A 203 14.89 -10.12 5.99
C THR A 203 15.52 -11.36 6.62
N LYS A 204 14.92 -11.89 7.69
CA LYS A 204 15.39 -13.14 8.32
C LYS A 204 15.29 -14.34 7.38
N THR A 205 14.27 -14.38 6.53
CA THR A 205 14.14 -15.43 5.52
C THR A 205 15.30 -15.39 4.51
N MET A 206 15.67 -14.21 4.02
CA MET A 206 16.83 -14.06 3.13
C MET A 206 18.18 -14.32 3.82
N GLU A 207 18.34 -13.87 5.06
CA GLU A 207 19.52 -14.18 5.89
C GLU A 207 19.68 -15.70 6.08
N ALA A 208 18.58 -16.43 6.23
CA ALA A 208 18.60 -17.89 6.33
C ALA A 208 18.99 -18.59 5.02
N ILE A 209 18.62 -18.04 3.85
CA ILE A 209 19.13 -18.53 2.55
C ILE A 209 20.66 -18.31 2.47
N LEU A 210 21.13 -17.13 2.85
CA LEU A 210 22.57 -16.82 2.88
C LEU A 210 23.34 -17.74 3.85
N ALA A 211 22.71 -18.15 4.94
CA ALA A 211 23.27 -19.11 5.90
C ALA A 211 23.14 -20.58 5.47
N GLY A 212 22.61 -20.86 4.28
CA GLY A 212 22.48 -22.23 3.75
C GLY A 212 21.37 -23.07 4.37
N GLN A 213 20.42 -22.48 5.09
CA GLN A 213 19.30 -23.23 5.71
C GLN A 213 18.22 -23.64 4.71
N GLY A 214 18.25 -23.07 3.51
CA GLY A 214 17.37 -23.35 2.39
C GLY A 214 17.84 -22.53 1.18
N ASP A 215 17.15 -22.68 0.06
CA ASP A 215 17.63 -22.17 -1.23
C ASP A 215 16.72 -21.12 -1.84
N VAL A 216 15.42 -21.17 -1.53
CA VAL A 216 14.41 -20.29 -2.15
C VAL A 216 13.40 -19.80 -1.11
N ALA A 217 12.85 -18.62 -1.33
CA ALA A 217 11.80 -18.06 -0.50
C ALA A 217 10.87 -17.11 -1.27
N VAL A 218 9.78 -16.70 -0.62
CA VAL A 218 8.87 -15.66 -1.12
C VAL A 218 8.96 -14.39 -0.26
N VAL A 219 9.38 -13.28 -0.85
CA VAL A 219 9.65 -12.01 -0.17
C VAL A 219 9.14 -10.81 -0.96
N ASN A 220 8.97 -9.67 -0.31
CA ASN A 220 8.77 -8.40 -1.00
C ASN A 220 10.11 -7.82 -1.47
N THR A 221 10.14 -7.35 -2.72
CA THR A 221 11.34 -6.81 -3.38
C THR A 221 12.08 -5.73 -2.59
N TYR A 222 11.37 -4.82 -1.91
CA TYR A 222 12.04 -3.76 -1.15
C TYR A 222 12.89 -4.26 0.02
N TYR A 223 12.60 -5.44 0.60
CA TYR A 223 13.50 -6.02 1.62
C TYR A 223 14.80 -6.50 0.98
N PHE A 224 14.73 -7.09 -0.22
CA PHE A 224 15.90 -7.46 -1.00
C PHE A 224 16.74 -6.21 -1.31
N GLY A 225 16.12 -5.13 -1.80
CA GLY A 225 16.80 -3.86 -2.06
C GLY A 225 17.52 -3.29 -0.82
N ARG A 226 16.87 -3.33 0.35
CA ARG A 226 17.50 -2.91 1.62
C ARG A 226 18.71 -3.77 1.98
N LEU A 227 18.65 -5.07 1.73
CA LEU A 227 19.76 -5.97 2.00
C LEU A 227 20.91 -5.74 1.00
N GLN A 228 20.58 -5.56 -0.28
CA GLN A 228 21.53 -5.23 -1.35
C GLN A 228 22.24 -3.89 -1.10
N LYS A 229 21.53 -2.86 -0.58
CA LYS A 229 22.17 -1.60 -0.16
C LYS A 229 23.20 -1.78 0.96
N LYS A 230 23.00 -2.76 1.84
CA LYS A 230 23.92 -3.06 2.96
C LYS A 230 25.06 -3.98 2.55
N ASN A 231 24.82 -4.85 1.56
CA ASN A 231 25.79 -5.79 1.04
C ASN A 231 25.67 -5.83 -0.49
N SER A 232 26.61 -5.20 -1.18
CA SER A 232 26.63 -5.14 -2.65
C SER A 232 26.98 -6.48 -3.30
N ASP A 233 27.65 -7.39 -2.58
CA ASP A 233 27.99 -8.75 -3.05
C ASP A 233 26.96 -9.80 -2.58
N LEU A 234 25.68 -9.40 -2.56
CA LEU A 234 24.60 -10.25 -2.10
C LEU A 234 24.46 -11.49 -2.99
N LYS A 235 24.70 -12.68 -2.44
CA LYS A 235 24.53 -13.98 -3.13
C LYS A 235 23.06 -14.42 -3.21
N LEU A 236 22.18 -13.46 -3.50
CA LEU A 236 20.75 -13.65 -3.71
C LEU A 236 20.33 -12.93 -4.98
N ALA A 237 19.36 -13.48 -5.68
CA ALA A 237 18.70 -12.82 -6.80
C ALA A 237 17.18 -12.95 -6.68
N LEU A 238 16.48 -11.99 -7.28
CA LEU A 238 15.05 -12.04 -7.46
C LEU A 238 14.72 -12.86 -8.70
N PHE A 239 13.65 -13.63 -8.62
CA PHE A 239 13.04 -14.32 -9.76
C PHE A 239 11.59 -13.85 -9.86
N TRP A 240 11.15 -13.53 -11.08
CA TRP A 240 9.78 -13.11 -11.37
C TRP A 240 8.93 -14.34 -11.74
N PRO A 241 8.08 -14.85 -10.85
CA PRO A 241 7.28 -16.04 -11.14
C PRO A 241 6.10 -15.73 -12.06
N ASN A 242 5.49 -16.80 -12.59
CA ASN A 242 4.22 -16.77 -13.33
C ASN A 242 4.26 -15.89 -14.61
N GLN A 243 5.43 -15.61 -15.18
CA GLN A 243 5.56 -14.73 -16.36
C GLN A 243 4.84 -15.27 -17.60
N LYS A 244 4.69 -16.59 -17.70
CA LYS A 244 3.94 -17.27 -18.78
C LYS A 244 2.45 -17.46 -18.47
N THR A 245 2.00 -17.05 -17.28
CA THR A 245 0.61 -17.23 -16.80
C THR A 245 0.07 -15.89 -16.28
N SER A 246 -0.23 -15.79 -14.99
CA SER A 246 -0.90 -14.65 -14.37
C SER A 246 0.01 -13.47 -14.06
N GLY A 247 1.33 -13.65 -14.05
CA GLY A 247 2.30 -12.63 -13.65
C GLY A 247 2.56 -12.57 -12.14
N VAL A 248 3.54 -11.77 -11.73
CA VAL A 248 3.98 -11.64 -10.33
C VAL A 248 2.87 -11.00 -9.49
N HIS A 249 2.60 -11.56 -8.31
CA HIS A 249 1.74 -10.89 -7.34
C HIS A 249 2.31 -9.52 -6.95
N VAL A 250 1.59 -8.48 -7.33
CA VAL A 250 1.83 -7.10 -6.90
C VAL A 250 0.88 -6.74 -5.76
N ASN A 251 1.28 -5.81 -4.90
CA ASN A 251 0.41 -5.23 -3.90
C ASN A 251 0.81 -3.77 -3.71
N VAL A 252 -0.02 -2.98 -3.02
CA VAL A 252 0.18 -1.53 -2.94
C VAL A 252 0.42 -1.05 -1.51
N SER A 253 1.08 0.09 -1.41
CA SER A 253 0.72 1.07 -0.38
C SER A 253 -0.25 2.03 -1.02
N GLY A 254 -1.29 2.43 -0.31
CA GLY A 254 -2.36 3.23 -0.90
C GLY A 254 -3.04 4.12 0.12
N ALA A 255 -3.98 4.90 -0.37
CA ALA A 255 -4.74 5.83 0.45
C ALA A 255 -6.19 5.96 0.01
N GLY A 256 -7.01 6.44 0.92
CA GLY A 256 -8.39 6.86 0.66
C GLY A 256 -8.72 8.09 1.49
N VAL A 257 -9.61 8.93 0.96
CA VAL A 257 -10.17 10.07 1.71
C VAL A 257 -11.12 9.51 2.76
N VAL A 258 -11.03 10.02 3.99
CA VAL A 258 -11.91 9.58 5.09
C VAL A 258 -13.31 10.12 4.86
N LYS A 259 -14.33 9.26 4.92
CA LYS A 259 -15.75 9.62 4.71
C LYS A 259 -16.23 10.76 5.62
N ALA A 260 -15.79 10.76 6.87
CA ALA A 260 -16.17 11.78 7.85
C ALA A 260 -15.39 13.10 7.73
N SER A 261 -14.38 13.18 6.85
CA SER A 261 -13.55 14.38 6.65
C SER A 261 -14.42 15.61 6.38
N LYS A 262 -14.05 16.73 7.00
CA LYS A 262 -14.66 18.05 6.73
C LYS A 262 -13.92 18.81 5.62
N ASN A 263 -12.80 18.27 5.14
CA ASN A 263 -11.93 18.86 4.13
C ASN A 263 -11.87 18.00 2.85
N GLN A 264 -13.00 17.40 2.44
CA GLN A 264 -13.08 16.40 1.35
C GLN A 264 -12.38 16.86 0.06
N GLU A 265 -12.60 18.10 -0.37
CA GLU A 265 -12.01 18.62 -1.60
C GLU A 265 -10.48 18.77 -1.49
N ALA A 266 -10.00 19.33 -0.38
CA ALA A 266 -8.57 19.47 -0.13
C ALA A 266 -7.87 18.10 0.02
N ALA A 267 -8.53 17.15 0.71
CA ALA A 267 -8.03 15.79 0.84
C ALA A 267 -7.99 15.05 -0.50
N THR A 268 -8.98 15.27 -1.36
CA THR A 268 -9.02 14.73 -2.73
C THR A 268 -7.88 15.31 -3.57
N ARG A 269 -7.66 16.64 -3.54
CA ARG A 269 -6.52 17.27 -4.21
C ARG A 269 -5.18 16.74 -3.73
N PHE A 270 -5.05 16.49 -2.42
CA PHE A 270 -3.84 15.88 -1.89
C PHE A 270 -3.66 14.45 -2.41
N LEU A 271 -4.72 13.64 -2.44
CA LEU A 271 -4.69 12.29 -3.00
C LEU A 271 -4.33 12.27 -4.50
N GLU A 272 -4.87 13.22 -5.29
CA GLU A 272 -4.50 13.43 -6.68
C GLU A 272 -3.02 13.77 -6.83
N TRP A 273 -2.51 14.70 -6.02
CA TRP A 273 -1.10 15.06 -6.02
C TRP A 273 -0.20 13.87 -5.64
N LEU A 274 -0.61 13.03 -4.69
CA LEU A 274 0.12 11.80 -4.33
C LEU A 274 0.28 10.82 -5.52
N SER A 275 -0.59 10.90 -6.51
CA SER A 275 -0.52 10.10 -7.75
C SER A 275 0.33 10.74 -8.87
N SER A 276 0.77 11.99 -8.68
CA SER A 276 1.60 12.73 -9.64
C SER A 276 3.03 12.19 -9.74
N ALA A 277 3.73 12.54 -10.83
CA ALA A 277 5.10 12.08 -11.04
C ALA A 277 6.07 12.51 -9.92
N GLU A 278 5.94 13.74 -9.44
CA GLU A 278 6.78 14.27 -8.36
C GLU A 278 6.60 13.47 -7.06
N ALA A 279 5.35 13.31 -6.63
CA ALA A 279 5.03 12.58 -5.41
C ALA A 279 5.39 11.09 -5.50
N GLN A 280 5.15 10.46 -6.65
CA GLN A 280 5.45 9.04 -6.88
C GLN A 280 6.95 8.76 -6.75
N ASN A 281 7.82 9.63 -7.30
CA ASN A 281 9.27 9.49 -7.14
C ASN A 281 9.66 9.60 -5.66
N LEU A 282 9.18 10.62 -4.95
CA LEU A 282 9.48 10.80 -3.52
C LEU A 282 9.03 9.60 -2.68
N PHE A 283 7.83 9.08 -2.94
CA PHE A 283 7.21 8.03 -2.14
C PHE A 283 7.76 6.64 -2.43
N ALA A 284 7.94 6.30 -3.71
CA ALA A 284 8.43 4.99 -4.12
C ALA A 284 9.93 4.83 -3.84
N ASP A 285 10.75 5.84 -4.15
CA ASP A 285 12.21 5.78 -4.02
C ASP A 285 12.64 5.66 -2.57
N ALA A 286 11.98 6.41 -1.67
CA ALA A 286 12.25 6.37 -0.24
C ALA A 286 12.15 4.96 0.35
N ASN A 287 11.37 4.07 -0.26
CA ASN A 287 11.17 2.72 0.23
C ASN A 287 11.58 1.61 -0.75
N MET A 288 12.25 1.92 -1.86
CA MET A 288 12.58 0.94 -2.93
C MET A 288 11.35 0.18 -3.42
N GLU A 289 10.24 0.91 -3.58
CA GLU A 289 9.02 0.43 -4.24
C GLU A 289 9.02 0.91 -5.71
N TYR A 290 8.06 0.43 -6.49
CA TYR A 290 7.82 0.95 -7.83
C TYR A 290 6.67 1.98 -7.78
N PRO A 291 6.67 2.98 -8.65
CA PRO A 291 5.52 3.86 -8.81
C PRO A 291 4.32 3.08 -9.36
N VAL A 292 3.11 3.50 -8.98
CA VAL A 292 1.87 3.00 -9.60
C VAL A 292 1.57 3.72 -10.91
N ASN A 293 2.01 4.98 -11.03
CA ASN A 293 1.76 5.79 -12.21
C ASN A 293 2.60 5.27 -13.39
N PRO A 294 1.97 4.82 -14.49
CA PRO A 294 2.68 4.20 -15.61
C PRO A 294 3.58 5.18 -16.37
N ALA A 295 3.37 6.49 -16.23
CA ALA A 295 4.23 7.52 -16.82
C ALA A 295 5.53 7.75 -16.03
N VAL A 296 5.64 7.18 -14.82
CA VAL A 296 6.76 7.40 -13.90
C VAL A 296 7.69 6.20 -13.95
N LYS A 297 8.98 6.45 -14.20
CA LYS A 297 10.00 5.41 -14.16
C LYS A 297 10.35 5.09 -12.71
N ALA A 298 10.56 3.80 -12.42
CA ALA A 298 11.14 3.42 -11.14
C ALA A 298 12.58 3.93 -11.03
N ASN A 299 13.03 4.18 -9.80
CA ASN A 299 14.42 4.45 -9.48
C ASN A 299 15.36 3.43 -10.13
N ASP A 300 16.55 3.87 -10.57
CA ASP A 300 17.54 3.02 -11.25
C ASP A 300 17.85 1.71 -10.52
N GLN A 301 17.95 1.73 -9.19
CA GLN A 301 18.19 0.51 -8.43
C GLN A 301 17.03 -0.48 -8.50
N VAL A 302 15.80 0.02 -8.47
CA VAL A 302 14.58 -0.79 -8.57
C VAL A 302 14.38 -1.29 -10.01
N ALA A 303 14.69 -0.45 -11.00
CA ALA A 303 14.67 -0.80 -12.41
C ALA A 303 15.71 -1.87 -12.76
N ALA A 304 16.87 -1.87 -12.09
CA ALA A 304 17.95 -2.84 -12.28
C ALA A 304 17.57 -4.28 -11.90
N TRP A 305 16.47 -4.50 -11.16
CA TRP A 305 15.96 -5.85 -10.88
C TRP A 305 15.30 -6.51 -12.10
N GLY A 306 15.14 -5.77 -13.19
CA GLY A 306 14.62 -6.27 -14.45
C GLY A 306 13.11 -6.07 -14.61
N ALA A 307 12.65 -6.20 -15.85
CA ALA A 307 11.25 -6.09 -16.21
C ALA A 307 10.47 -7.36 -15.82
N PHE A 308 9.19 -7.19 -15.48
CA PHE A 308 8.29 -8.29 -15.19
C PHE A 308 6.86 -7.94 -15.59
N LYS A 309 6.07 -8.96 -15.92
CA LYS A 309 4.61 -8.91 -15.97
C LYS A 309 4.07 -9.05 -14.56
N GLY A 310 3.37 -8.03 -14.07
CA GLY A 310 2.60 -8.08 -12.84
C GLY A 310 1.23 -8.72 -13.06
N ASN A 311 0.64 -9.29 -12.01
CA ASN A 311 -0.73 -9.78 -12.04
C ASN A 311 -1.70 -8.60 -12.13
N GLU A 312 -2.55 -8.63 -13.15
CA GLU A 312 -3.50 -7.55 -13.48
C GLU A 312 -4.88 -7.74 -12.84
N MET A 313 -5.07 -8.81 -12.05
CA MET A 313 -6.29 -8.99 -11.27
C MET A 313 -6.43 -7.86 -10.24
N ASN A 314 -7.64 -7.31 -10.15
CA ASN A 314 -7.91 -6.19 -9.24
C ASN A 314 -7.65 -6.58 -7.77
N LEU A 315 -6.86 -5.74 -7.10
CA LEU A 315 -6.40 -5.99 -5.74
C LEU A 315 -7.49 -5.94 -4.66
N ALA A 316 -8.70 -5.49 -4.96
CA ALA A 316 -9.84 -5.64 -4.05
C ALA A 316 -10.08 -7.10 -3.67
N LYS A 317 -9.74 -8.06 -4.55
CA LYS A 317 -9.82 -9.50 -4.26
C LYS A 317 -8.94 -9.93 -3.09
N ALA A 318 -7.81 -9.25 -2.87
CA ALA A 318 -6.95 -9.53 -1.72
C ALA A 318 -7.66 -9.25 -0.38
N GLY A 319 -8.54 -8.25 -0.34
CA GLY A 319 -9.39 -7.95 0.83
C GLY A 319 -10.60 -8.87 0.94
N GLU A 320 -11.36 -9.02 -0.15
CA GLU A 320 -12.56 -9.86 -0.23
C GLU A 320 -12.29 -11.30 0.25
N LEU A 321 -11.15 -11.87 -0.15
CA LEU A 321 -10.79 -13.26 0.14
C LEU A 321 -9.81 -13.40 1.30
N GLN A 322 -9.46 -12.31 2.01
CA GLN A 322 -8.45 -12.35 3.07
C GLN A 322 -8.83 -13.31 4.21
N ALA A 323 -10.09 -13.28 4.62
CA ALA A 323 -10.60 -14.16 5.67
C ALA A 323 -10.55 -15.64 5.25
N ALA A 324 -10.87 -15.93 3.98
CA ALA A 324 -10.76 -17.27 3.42
C ALA A 324 -9.29 -17.73 3.37
N ALA A 325 -8.38 -16.85 2.95
CA ALA A 325 -6.94 -17.12 2.90
C ALA A 325 -6.36 -17.43 4.29
N ILE A 326 -6.76 -16.69 5.33
CA ILE A 326 -6.33 -16.95 6.72
C ILE A 326 -6.79 -18.35 7.17
N LYS A 327 -8.07 -18.68 6.96
CA LYS A 327 -8.62 -19.99 7.32
C LYS A 327 -7.94 -21.12 6.55
N LEU A 328 -7.70 -20.92 5.26
CA LEU A 328 -7.02 -21.90 4.40
C LEU A 328 -5.59 -22.16 4.88
N MET A 329 -4.81 -21.10 5.15
CA MET A 329 -3.43 -21.26 5.64
C MET A 329 -3.38 -21.99 6.98
N ASP A 330 -4.32 -21.71 7.89
CA ASP A 330 -4.45 -22.41 9.17
C ASP A 330 -4.75 -23.91 8.97
N ARG A 331 -5.76 -24.25 8.16
CA ARG A 331 -6.08 -25.65 7.80
C ARG A 331 -4.90 -26.36 7.13
N ALA A 332 -4.13 -25.65 6.31
CA ALA A 332 -2.97 -26.16 5.60
C ALA A 332 -1.74 -26.37 6.51
N GLY A 333 -1.80 -25.93 7.77
CA GLY A 333 -0.69 -26.05 8.73
C GLY A 333 0.40 -24.99 8.52
N TYR A 334 0.12 -23.92 7.77
CA TYR A 334 1.06 -22.82 7.56
C TYR A 334 1.02 -21.87 8.76
N ARG A 335 2.04 -21.95 9.62
CA ARG A 335 2.13 -21.23 10.91
C ARG A 335 2.56 -19.77 10.81
#